data_AF-A0A1F0MJ48-F1
#
_entry.id   AF-A0A1F0MJ48-F1
#
_cell.length_a   1.000
_cell.length_b   1.000
_cell.length_c   1.000
_cell.angle_alpha   90.00
_cell.angle_beta   90.00
_cell.angle_gamma   90.00
#
_symmetry.space_group_name_H-M   'P 1'
#
loop_
_entity.id
_entity.type
_entity.pdbx_description
1 polymer ?
#
loop_
_entity_poly.entity_id
_entity_poly.type
_entity_poly.pdbx_seq_one_letter_code
_entity_poly.pdbx_strand_id
1 'polypeptide(L)'
;MNWMPSEFESRGCFDNPQQRACAEANTKSYRPSADVLQQLVDKFDEHGVNLHIDAGESYSNIPNYAERHGGEYGEFKRYYFQGVMPGLKLMDNIDELLGNRSAVFRSGMIGDSMGPGNYSVGLSLVGDNAFYVANHERMTTDEQLRNTIMHELGHTLGLDHNGSTKFANEVPKSDYLPNYYSVMNYLYQFSHFDYSDEEAVSGGPLPQECNRPGVNCYTGDYRVPADWDNLIINTGHIGRPVGAAGVDGKAVDAKALQAVEARAKQFAAAEAQNGTAEVALDAKKLQAGKKGEVTLRVKNPGADLDRYDIQVVTPNGAFHDAVVLGGAFGQADNEVTVKVPVVPGNAAVMPVDVKVTNGKGATAFEDRFAVDVETNAKAAPSDAMAGATNTGAAQAPRPEKQRETSQTLTTKVEQPAKPAAQDKQEPAEQKPAADSQGNAKAESPNIAAIVIPIIAILAIIGGIAGVVGSGMLG
;
A
#
# COMPACT_ATOMS: atom_id res chain seq x y z
N MET A 1 10.96 4.21 4.22
CA MET A 1 10.13 3.26 3.43
C MET A 1 10.56 3.32 2.00
N ASN A 2 10.74 2.16 1.39
CA ASN A 2 11.18 2.02 0.01
C ASN A 2 10.28 1.02 -0.72
N TRP A 3 10.22 1.09 -2.04
CA TRP A 3 9.51 0.13 -2.87
C TRP A 3 10.23 -0.06 -4.20
N MET A 4 10.02 -1.20 -4.86
CA MET A 4 10.57 -1.41 -6.20
C MET A 4 9.67 -0.79 -7.27
N PRO A 5 10.23 -0.41 -8.44
CA PRO A 5 9.42 -0.06 -9.61
C PRO A 5 8.56 -1.25 -10.07
N SER A 6 7.57 -0.97 -10.91
CA SER A 6 6.81 -2.03 -11.58
C SER A 6 7.68 -2.87 -12.53
N GLU A 7 7.17 -4.04 -12.92
CA GLU A 7 7.82 -4.85 -13.96
C GLU A 7 7.79 -4.14 -15.32
N PHE A 8 6.69 -3.43 -15.61
CA PHE A 8 6.53 -2.68 -16.86
C PHE A 8 7.62 -1.60 -17.01
N GLU A 9 7.84 -0.80 -15.96
CA GLU A 9 8.92 0.20 -15.93
C GLU A 9 10.29 -0.44 -16.08
N SER A 10 10.56 -1.50 -15.31
CA SER A 10 11.89 -2.15 -15.29
C SER A 10 12.26 -2.81 -16.61
N ARG A 11 11.27 -3.12 -17.46
CA ARG A 11 11.49 -3.67 -18.80
C ARG A 11 11.65 -2.60 -19.89
N GLY A 12 11.59 -1.30 -19.54
CA GLY A 12 11.66 -0.21 -20.52
C GLY A 12 10.44 -0.18 -21.45
N CYS A 13 9.28 -0.62 -20.96
CA CYS A 13 8.09 -0.77 -21.79
C CYS A 13 7.48 0.56 -22.28
N PHE A 14 7.82 1.68 -21.65
CA PHE A 14 7.44 3.00 -22.16
C PHE A 14 8.20 3.37 -23.44
N ASP A 15 9.48 2.97 -23.56
CA ASP A 15 10.30 3.27 -24.73
C ASP A 15 10.02 2.32 -25.91
N ASN A 16 9.64 1.07 -25.61
CA ASN A 16 9.37 0.04 -26.61
C ASN A 16 8.14 -0.81 -26.22
N PRO A 17 6.92 -0.25 -26.31
CA PRO A 17 5.71 -0.93 -25.84
C PRO A 17 5.34 -2.17 -26.66
N GLN A 18 5.83 -2.30 -27.89
CA GLN A 18 5.52 -3.44 -28.77
C GLN A 18 6.32 -4.70 -28.45
N GLN A 19 7.32 -4.64 -27.57
CA GLN A 19 8.04 -5.84 -27.17
C GLN A 19 7.09 -6.81 -26.45
N ARG A 20 7.15 -8.10 -26.83
CA ARG A 20 6.24 -9.13 -26.32
C ARG A 20 6.19 -9.19 -24.79
N ALA A 21 7.30 -8.91 -24.13
CA ALA A 21 7.40 -8.92 -22.67
C ALA A 21 6.51 -7.87 -21.98
N CYS A 22 6.14 -6.77 -22.66
CA CYS A 22 5.31 -5.71 -22.07
C CYS A 22 3.83 -6.07 -21.99
N ALA A 23 3.35 -6.95 -22.87
CA ALA A 23 1.95 -7.37 -22.85
C ALA A 23 1.60 -8.07 -21.52
N GLU A 24 2.57 -8.84 -21.00
CA GLU A 24 2.44 -9.66 -19.79
C GLU A 24 3.07 -9.00 -18.55
N ALA A 25 3.83 -7.92 -18.71
CA ALA A 25 4.47 -7.22 -17.59
C ALA A 25 3.42 -6.56 -16.68
N ASN A 26 3.55 -6.78 -15.37
CA ASN A 26 2.64 -6.16 -14.42
C ASN A 26 2.89 -4.65 -14.32
N THR A 27 1.79 -3.90 -14.19
CA THR A 27 1.76 -2.44 -14.01
C THR A 27 1.49 -2.07 -12.54
N LYS A 28 1.76 -2.97 -11.59
CA LYS A 28 1.47 -2.74 -10.18
C LYS A 28 2.47 -1.73 -9.60
N SER A 29 1.96 -0.63 -9.05
CA SER A 29 2.76 0.21 -8.15
C SER A 29 2.90 -0.47 -6.79
N TYR A 30 4.13 -0.61 -6.32
CA TYR A 30 4.46 -1.13 -4.98
C TYR A 30 4.53 -0.02 -3.92
N ARG A 31 4.30 1.23 -4.34
CA ARG A 31 4.30 2.38 -3.46
C ARG A 31 3.14 2.30 -2.46
N PRO A 32 3.38 2.45 -1.15
CA PRO A 32 2.31 2.60 -0.18
C PRO A 32 1.68 4.00 -0.33
N SER A 33 0.38 4.09 -0.10
CA SER A 33 -0.29 5.40 -0.17
C SER A 33 0.11 6.30 0.99
N ALA A 34 0.05 7.63 0.79
CA ALA A 34 0.33 8.57 1.87
C ALA A 34 -0.62 8.36 3.07
N ASP A 35 -1.88 8.00 2.80
CA ASP A 35 -2.88 7.69 3.81
C ASP A 35 -2.49 6.45 4.64
N VAL A 36 -2.06 5.36 4.01
CA VAL A 36 -1.54 4.17 4.72
C VAL A 36 -0.39 4.53 5.66
N LEU A 37 0.54 5.38 5.20
CA LEU A 37 1.68 5.80 6.02
C LEU A 37 1.27 6.75 7.15
N GLN A 38 0.30 7.64 6.92
CA GLN A 38 -0.23 8.52 7.95
C GLN A 38 -0.97 7.75 9.04
N GLN A 39 -1.77 6.75 8.68
CA GLN A 39 -2.45 5.91 9.65
C GLN A 39 -1.47 5.17 10.59
N LEU A 40 -0.29 4.76 10.09
CA LEU A 40 0.77 4.21 10.93
C LEU A 40 1.33 5.25 11.90
N VAL A 41 1.53 6.49 11.45
CA VAL A 41 2.00 7.59 12.30
C VAL A 41 0.99 7.89 13.40
N ASP A 42 -0.28 8.04 13.04
CA ASP A 42 -1.37 8.35 13.97
C ASP A 42 -1.50 7.23 15.01
N LYS A 43 -1.43 5.98 14.57
CA LYS A 43 -1.46 4.82 15.47
C LYS A 43 -0.34 4.86 16.50
N PHE A 44 0.91 5.13 16.11
CA PHE A 44 2.00 5.23 17.08
C PHE A 44 1.85 6.46 18.02
N ASP A 45 1.33 7.58 17.52
CA ASP A 45 1.09 8.79 18.31
C ASP A 45 0.05 8.58 19.42
N GLU A 46 -0.98 7.77 19.17
CA GLU A 46 -1.99 7.36 20.18
C GLU A 46 -1.36 6.72 21.42
N HIS A 47 -0.21 6.03 21.27
CA HIS A 47 0.54 5.41 22.38
C HIS A 47 1.77 6.24 22.80
N GLY A 48 1.84 7.51 22.42
CA GLY A 48 2.91 8.43 22.80
C GLY A 48 4.26 8.15 22.14
N VAL A 49 4.27 7.44 21.01
CA VAL A 49 5.47 7.13 20.22
C VAL A 49 5.46 7.95 18.94
N ASN A 50 6.46 8.82 18.75
CA ASN A 50 6.58 9.59 17.52
C ASN A 50 7.20 8.73 16.40
N LEU A 51 6.36 8.11 15.56
CA LEU A 51 6.84 7.40 14.37
C LEU A 51 7.19 8.40 13.27
N HIS A 52 8.45 8.39 12.85
CA HIS A 52 8.96 9.20 11.75
C HIS A 52 9.18 8.35 10.50
N ILE A 53 8.57 8.75 9.39
CA ILE A 53 8.66 8.04 8.11
C ILE A 53 9.26 8.97 7.06
N ASP A 54 10.26 8.46 6.36
CA ASP A 54 10.77 9.02 5.10
C ASP A 54 10.44 8.02 3.98
N ALA A 55 9.56 8.42 3.07
CA ALA A 55 9.18 7.66 1.88
C ALA A 55 9.49 8.44 0.60
N GLY A 56 10.48 9.35 0.63
CA GLY A 56 10.84 10.12 -0.55
C GLY A 56 9.90 11.29 -0.81
N GLU A 57 9.62 11.56 -2.09
CA GLU A 57 8.68 12.61 -2.51
C GLU A 57 7.22 12.28 -2.17
N SER A 58 6.87 11.01 -2.00
CA SER A 58 5.48 10.59 -1.80
C SER A 58 4.95 10.94 -0.42
N TYR A 59 5.77 10.81 0.62
CA TYR A 59 5.35 11.06 1.99
C TYR A 59 6.54 11.23 2.94
N SER A 60 6.41 12.20 3.86
CA SER A 60 7.17 12.19 5.11
C SER A 60 6.61 13.17 6.12
N ASN A 61 6.63 12.78 7.39
CA ASN A 61 6.23 13.59 8.54
C ASN A 61 7.41 14.13 9.36
N ILE A 62 8.65 14.01 8.85
CA ILE A 62 9.85 14.46 9.58
C ILE A 62 9.98 15.99 9.43
N PRO A 63 9.95 16.75 10.54
CA PRO A 63 10.03 18.20 10.48
C PRO A 63 11.40 18.67 10.01
N ASN A 64 11.43 19.72 9.19
CA ASN A 64 12.66 20.33 8.67
C ASN A 64 13.58 19.37 7.90
N TYR A 65 13.02 18.32 7.31
CA TYR A 65 13.77 17.28 6.62
C TYR A 65 13.67 17.44 5.11
N ALA A 66 14.61 18.19 4.53
CA ALA A 66 14.62 18.49 3.10
C ALA A 66 15.25 17.38 2.25
N GLU A 67 16.27 16.69 2.79
CA GLU A 67 16.93 15.58 2.08
C GLU A 67 16.20 14.27 2.39
N ARG A 68 15.41 13.80 1.42
CA ARG A 68 14.69 12.54 1.49
C ARG A 68 15.54 11.42 0.88
N HIS A 69 15.47 10.24 1.46
CA HIS A 69 16.20 9.06 0.95
C HIS A 69 15.32 7.80 0.84
N GLY A 70 14.08 7.84 1.34
CA GLY A 70 13.09 6.81 0.99
C GLY A 70 12.61 6.98 -0.45
N GLY A 71 11.78 6.05 -0.92
CA GLY A 71 11.17 6.14 -2.25
C GLY A 71 11.27 4.87 -3.08
N GLU A 72 11.10 5.03 -4.38
CA GLU A 72 11.39 3.96 -5.34
C GLU A 72 12.90 3.62 -5.31
N TYR A 73 13.23 2.32 -5.27
CA TYR A 73 14.59 1.84 -5.17
C TYR A 73 14.81 0.54 -5.95
N GLY A 74 15.93 0.49 -6.68
CA GLY A 74 16.41 -0.70 -7.37
C GLY A 74 15.59 -1.07 -8.60
N GLU A 75 15.76 -2.32 -9.05
CA GLU A 75 15.01 -2.90 -10.18
C GLU A 75 13.90 -3.82 -9.68
N PHE A 76 12.84 -3.99 -10.49
CA PHE A 76 11.81 -4.99 -10.22
C PHE A 76 12.41 -6.39 -10.10
N LYS A 77 12.11 -7.05 -8.98
CA LYS A 77 12.37 -8.48 -8.78
C LYS A 77 11.09 -9.15 -8.35
N ARG A 78 10.52 -9.99 -9.22
CA ARG A 78 9.34 -10.80 -8.91
C ARG A 78 9.51 -11.62 -7.62
N TYR A 79 10.73 -12.13 -7.42
CA TYR A 79 11.10 -12.93 -6.26
C TYR A 79 12.26 -12.26 -5.52
N TYR A 80 11.94 -11.47 -4.50
CA TYR A 80 12.90 -10.57 -3.87
C TYR A 80 14.12 -11.29 -3.26
N PHE A 81 13.91 -12.50 -2.72
CA PHE A 81 14.95 -13.30 -2.10
C PHE A 81 15.50 -14.41 -3.01
N GLN A 82 15.21 -14.40 -4.31
CA GLN A 82 15.68 -15.46 -5.21
C GLN A 82 17.21 -15.51 -5.26
N GLY A 83 17.77 -16.68 -4.91
CA GLY A 83 19.21 -16.93 -4.95
C GLY A 83 20.00 -16.37 -3.76
N VAL A 84 19.34 -15.82 -2.74
CA VAL A 84 19.98 -15.26 -1.54
C VAL A 84 19.23 -15.69 -0.27
N MET A 85 19.94 -15.89 0.83
CA MET A 85 19.28 -16.15 2.11
C MET A 85 18.51 -14.90 2.56
N PRO A 86 17.22 -14.99 2.92
CA PRO A 86 16.42 -13.80 3.20
C PRO A 86 16.98 -12.89 4.30
N GLY A 87 17.47 -13.47 5.40
CA GLY A 87 18.10 -12.70 6.48
C GLY A 87 19.34 -11.94 6.03
N LEU A 88 20.19 -12.53 5.18
CA LEU A 88 21.35 -11.83 4.63
C LEU A 88 20.93 -10.68 3.70
N LYS A 89 19.90 -10.90 2.88
CA LYS A 89 19.40 -9.83 2.00
C LYS A 89 18.82 -8.65 2.79
N LEU A 90 18.15 -8.91 3.91
CA LEU A 90 17.67 -7.85 4.79
C LEU A 90 18.82 -7.11 5.49
N MET A 91 19.92 -7.79 5.85
CA MET A 91 21.13 -7.12 6.33
C MET A 91 21.76 -6.24 5.24
N ASP A 92 21.87 -6.75 4.00
CA ASP A 92 22.33 -5.94 2.86
C ASP A 92 21.45 -4.69 2.67
N ASN A 93 20.14 -4.80 2.89
CA ASN A 93 19.24 -3.65 2.81
C ASN A 93 19.53 -2.58 3.88
N ILE A 94 19.98 -2.97 5.09
CA ILE A 94 20.40 -2.01 6.11
C ILE A 94 21.60 -1.21 5.57
N ASP A 95 22.61 -1.90 5.04
CA ASP A 95 23.83 -1.28 4.56
C ASP A 95 23.61 -0.44 3.29
N GLU A 96 22.88 -0.98 2.31
CA GLU A 96 22.60 -0.34 1.02
C GLU A 96 21.67 0.88 1.17
N LEU A 97 20.57 0.73 1.92
CA LEU A 97 19.53 1.77 1.98
C LEU A 97 19.85 2.81 3.04
N LEU A 98 20.41 2.40 4.18
CA LEU A 98 20.62 3.30 5.32
C LEU A 98 22.09 3.71 5.48
N GLY A 99 23.02 2.77 5.32
CA GLY A 99 24.43 2.99 5.64
C GLY A 99 24.58 3.54 7.06
N ASN A 100 25.23 4.70 7.21
CA ASN A 100 25.39 5.37 8.51
C ASN A 100 24.05 5.77 9.17
N ARG A 101 22.97 5.93 8.38
CA ARG A 101 21.64 6.27 8.90
C ARG A 101 20.99 5.11 9.66
N SER A 102 21.55 3.90 9.59
CA SER A 102 21.09 2.74 10.38
C SER A 102 21.18 2.95 11.90
N ALA A 103 21.93 3.96 12.36
CA ALA A 103 21.94 4.34 13.77
C ALA A 103 20.62 5.00 14.25
N VAL A 104 19.76 5.44 13.31
CA VAL A 104 18.53 6.19 13.59
C VAL A 104 17.32 5.57 12.89
N PHE A 105 17.49 5.10 11.67
CA PHE A 105 16.39 4.61 10.83
C PHE A 105 16.34 3.09 10.75
N ARG A 106 15.14 2.61 10.46
CA ARG A 106 14.84 1.25 9.99
C ARG A 106 14.51 1.30 8.50
N SER A 107 14.85 0.27 7.73
CA SER A 107 14.53 0.13 6.31
C SER A 107 13.36 -0.82 6.11
N GLY A 108 12.25 -0.29 5.63
CA GLY A 108 11.18 -1.09 5.02
C GLY A 108 11.34 -1.11 3.51
N MET A 109 11.14 -2.28 2.90
CA MET A 109 11.10 -2.47 1.44
C MET A 109 9.79 -3.16 1.04
N ILE A 110 9.07 -2.61 0.08
CA ILE A 110 7.86 -3.23 -0.48
C ILE A 110 8.17 -3.75 -1.89
N GLY A 111 7.81 -5.01 -2.14
CA GLY A 111 7.95 -5.63 -3.45
C GLY A 111 6.84 -6.63 -3.75
N ASP A 112 7.10 -7.55 -4.68
CA ASP A 112 6.15 -8.55 -5.15
C ASP A 112 6.26 -9.76 -4.22
N SER A 113 6.69 -10.91 -4.72
CA SER A 113 6.69 -12.15 -3.96
C SER A 113 8.06 -12.40 -3.33
N MET A 114 8.10 -13.14 -2.23
CA MET A 114 9.37 -13.53 -1.60
C MET A 114 10.12 -14.59 -2.40
N GLY A 115 9.37 -15.50 -3.03
CA GLY A 115 9.90 -16.62 -3.79
C GLY A 115 8.79 -17.34 -4.57
N PRO A 116 9.16 -18.29 -5.45
CA PRO A 116 8.19 -19.02 -6.27
C PRO A 116 7.16 -19.76 -5.41
N GLY A 117 5.87 -19.51 -5.64
CA GLY A 117 4.77 -20.15 -4.90
C GLY A 117 4.65 -19.75 -3.42
N ASN A 118 5.43 -18.77 -2.95
CA ASN A 118 5.35 -18.25 -1.60
C ASN A 118 4.37 -17.06 -1.56
N TYR A 119 3.27 -17.23 -0.82
CA TYR A 119 2.23 -16.21 -0.61
C TYR A 119 2.29 -15.57 0.78
N SER A 120 3.43 -15.66 1.46
CA SER A 120 3.70 -14.91 2.68
C SER A 120 3.76 -13.43 2.35
N VAL A 121 3.25 -12.61 3.26
CA VAL A 121 3.07 -11.17 3.04
C VAL A 121 4.18 -10.30 3.62
N GLY A 122 5.03 -10.82 4.50
CA GLY A 122 6.20 -10.08 4.97
C GLY A 122 7.26 -10.95 5.67
N LEU A 123 8.44 -10.36 5.81
CA LEU A 123 9.58 -10.94 6.51
C LEU A 123 10.40 -9.82 7.15
N SER A 124 10.81 -10.02 8.40
CA SER A 124 11.56 -9.01 9.15
C SER A 124 12.72 -9.62 9.92
N LEU A 125 13.72 -8.78 10.22
CA LEU A 125 14.77 -9.11 11.18
C LEU A 125 14.27 -8.72 12.58
N VAL A 126 13.96 -9.73 13.39
CA VAL A 126 13.42 -9.52 14.74
C VAL A 126 14.44 -8.78 15.61
N GLY A 127 14.03 -7.63 16.15
CA GLY A 127 14.88 -6.77 16.97
C GLY A 127 16.03 -6.08 16.22
N ASP A 128 15.96 -6.02 14.88
CA ASP A 128 16.94 -5.32 14.04
C ASP A 128 16.25 -4.30 13.10
N ASN A 129 16.95 -3.80 12.10
CA ASN A 129 16.56 -2.58 11.39
C ASN A 129 15.86 -2.78 10.04
N ALA A 130 15.67 -3.99 9.54
CA ALA A 130 15.13 -4.19 8.20
C ALA A 130 13.95 -5.15 8.14
N PHE A 131 13.01 -4.80 7.27
CA PHE A 131 11.87 -5.64 6.93
C PHE A 131 11.47 -5.51 5.46
N TYR A 132 10.78 -6.53 4.97
CA TYR A 132 10.24 -6.63 3.62
C TYR A 132 8.75 -6.95 3.67
N VAL A 133 7.97 -6.29 2.82
CA VAL A 133 6.56 -6.55 2.62
C VAL A 133 6.34 -7.03 1.18
N ALA A 134 5.72 -8.19 1.04
CA ALA A 134 5.37 -8.83 -0.21
C ALA A 134 3.94 -8.43 -0.63
N ASN A 135 3.83 -7.35 -1.39
CA ASN A 135 2.56 -6.87 -1.97
C ASN A 135 2.28 -7.60 -3.30
N HIS A 136 2.21 -8.93 -3.27
CA HIS A 136 1.91 -9.75 -4.44
C HIS A 136 0.40 -9.73 -4.80
N GLU A 137 -0.01 -10.51 -5.80
CA GLU A 137 -1.37 -10.51 -6.37
C GLU A 137 -2.52 -10.83 -5.39
N ARG A 138 -2.25 -11.43 -4.22
CA ARG A 138 -3.28 -11.74 -3.22
C ARG A 138 -3.44 -10.67 -2.14
N MET A 139 -2.53 -9.71 -2.08
CA MET A 139 -2.70 -8.50 -1.28
C MET A 139 -3.48 -7.50 -2.12
N THR A 140 -4.77 -7.36 -1.79
CA THR A 140 -5.77 -6.70 -2.66
C THR A 140 -6.30 -5.40 -2.09
N THR A 141 -5.96 -5.07 -0.85
CA THR A 141 -6.46 -3.88 -0.16
C THR A 141 -5.32 -3.12 0.55
N ASP A 142 -5.50 -1.81 0.67
CA ASP A 142 -4.59 -0.95 1.42
C ASP A 142 -4.57 -1.30 2.91
N GLU A 143 -5.68 -1.80 3.47
CA GLU A 143 -5.75 -2.27 4.86
C GLU A 143 -4.83 -3.48 5.11
N GLN A 144 -4.82 -4.46 4.19
CA GLN A 144 -3.91 -5.60 4.25
C GLN A 144 -2.45 -5.13 4.18
N LEU A 145 -2.14 -4.21 3.27
CA LEU A 145 -0.79 -3.65 3.14
C LEU A 145 -0.37 -2.89 4.41
N ARG A 146 -1.22 -1.98 4.90
CA ARG A 146 -1.03 -1.19 6.12
C ARG A 146 -0.73 -2.09 7.31
N ASN A 147 -1.59 -3.07 7.56
CA ASN A 147 -1.42 -3.97 8.69
C ASN A 147 -0.17 -4.84 8.54
N THR A 148 0.18 -5.25 7.32
CA THR A 148 1.42 -6.00 7.08
C THR A 148 2.65 -5.13 7.35
N ILE A 149 2.66 -3.87 6.93
CA ILE A 149 3.74 -2.93 7.29
C ILE A 149 3.86 -2.82 8.81
N MET A 150 2.75 -2.69 9.54
CA MET A 150 2.76 -2.62 11.00
C MET A 150 3.26 -3.92 11.64
N HIS A 151 2.85 -5.08 11.13
CA HIS A 151 3.30 -6.40 11.60
C HIS A 151 4.82 -6.55 11.44
N GLU A 152 5.33 -6.28 10.25
CA GLU A 152 6.76 -6.42 9.96
C GLU A 152 7.62 -5.39 10.69
N LEU A 153 7.09 -4.17 10.88
CA LEU A 153 7.69 -3.18 11.76
C LEU A 153 7.71 -3.67 13.22
N GLY A 154 6.66 -4.35 13.69
CA GLY A 154 6.58 -4.89 15.05
C GLY A 154 7.70 -5.89 15.33
N HIS A 155 8.04 -6.73 14.36
CA HIS A 155 9.23 -7.59 14.44
C HIS A 155 10.52 -6.79 14.62
N THR A 156 10.73 -5.69 13.88
CA THR A 156 11.91 -4.80 14.09
C THR A 156 11.92 -4.08 15.43
N LEU A 157 10.78 -4.08 16.13
CA LEU A 157 10.59 -3.56 17.49
C LEU A 157 10.62 -4.70 18.53
N GLY A 158 11.06 -5.90 18.15
CA GLY A 158 11.29 -7.01 19.07
C GLY A 158 10.03 -7.77 19.48
N LEU A 159 8.95 -7.69 18.69
CA LEU A 159 7.75 -8.51 18.87
C LEU A 159 7.86 -9.78 18.02
N ASP A 160 7.48 -10.92 18.60
CA ASP A 160 7.16 -12.16 17.89
C ASP A 160 5.62 -12.30 17.79
N HIS A 161 5.13 -13.33 17.11
CA HIS A 161 3.68 -13.57 16.96
C HIS A 161 2.96 -13.93 18.28
N ASN A 162 3.73 -14.18 19.34
CA ASN A 162 3.29 -14.50 20.68
C ASN A 162 3.68 -13.44 21.71
N GLY A 163 3.99 -12.21 21.26
CA GLY A 163 4.32 -11.07 22.10
C GLY A 163 5.80 -10.71 22.09
N SER A 164 6.22 -9.88 23.04
CA SER A 164 7.60 -9.39 23.09
C SER A 164 8.63 -10.50 23.33
N THR A 165 9.71 -10.46 22.55
CA THR A 165 10.88 -11.34 22.67
C THR A 165 11.56 -11.28 24.05
N LYS A 166 11.30 -10.24 24.85
CA LYS A 166 11.71 -10.16 26.27
C LYS A 166 11.24 -11.36 27.09
N PHE A 167 10.12 -11.96 26.70
CA PHE A 167 9.45 -13.06 27.40
C PHE A 167 9.43 -14.36 26.59
N ALA A 168 10.31 -14.53 25.58
CA ALA A 168 10.25 -15.65 24.63
C ALA A 168 10.30 -17.06 25.27
N ASN A 169 10.76 -17.18 26.52
CA ASN A 169 10.80 -18.44 27.28
C ASN A 169 9.61 -18.61 28.25
N GLU A 170 8.76 -17.60 28.37
CA GLU A 170 7.61 -17.53 29.28
C GLU A 170 6.27 -17.62 28.53
N VAL A 171 6.28 -17.35 27.22
CA VAL A 171 5.11 -17.46 26.34
C VAL A 171 5.16 -18.73 25.47
N PRO A 172 4.01 -19.35 25.12
CA PRO A 172 3.99 -20.52 24.25
C PRO A 172 4.44 -20.16 22.83
N LYS A 173 5.12 -21.10 22.17
CA LYS A 173 5.51 -20.96 20.76
C LYS A 173 4.33 -21.24 19.83
N SER A 174 3.49 -20.24 19.63
CA SER A 174 2.32 -20.32 18.74
C SER A 174 2.01 -18.96 18.13
N ASP A 175 1.70 -18.96 16.83
CA ASP A 175 1.31 -17.76 16.10
C ASP A 175 -0.20 -17.47 16.15
N TYR A 176 -0.96 -18.32 16.85
CA TYR A 176 -2.44 -18.31 16.89
C TYR A 176 -2.93 -18.36 18.34
N LEU A 177 -2.67 -17.29 19.10
CA LEU A 177 -3.10 -17.16 20.49
C LEU A 177 -4.47 -16.48 20.58
N PRO A 178 -5.55 -17.18 20.99
CA PRO A 178 -6.93 -16.67 20.85
C PRO A 178 -7.22 -15.30 21.44
N ASN A 179 -6.65 -14.95 22.60
CA ASN A 179 -6.97 -13.71 23.30
C ASN A 179 -5.87 -12.65 23.15
N TYR A 180 -4.81 -12.95 22.39
CA TYR A 180 -3.75 -12.00 22.08
C TYR A 180 -4.17 -11.15 20.88
N TYR A 181 -4.95 -10.11 21.15
CA TYR A 181 -5.49 -9.20 20.15
C TYR A 181 -4.43 -8.18 19.75
N SER A 182 -3.65 -8.53 18.74
CA SER A 182 -2.52 -7.74 18.22
C SER A 182 -2.35 -8.05 16.74
N VAL A 183 -1.92 -7.07 15.94
CA VAL A 183 -1.56 -7.26 14.53
C VAL A 183 -0.43 -8.28 14.37
N MET A 184 0.37 -8.53 15.43
CA MET A 184 1.41 -9.57 15.47
C MET A 184 0.85 -10.99 15.45
N ASN A 185 -0.42 -11.19 15.80
CA ASN A 185 -1.07 -12.50 15.82
C ASN A 185 -1.73 -12.81 14.47
N TYR A 186 -1.45 -13.98 13.88
CA TYR A 186 -2.01 -14.34 12.58
C TYR A 186 -3.54 -14.48 12.56
N LEU A 187 -4.19 -14.63 13.71
CA LEU A 187 -5.65 -14.55 13.80
C LEU A 187 -6.18 -13.17 13.37
N TYR A 188 -5.41 -12.11 13.68
CA TYR A 188 -5.86 -10.73 13.63
C TYR A 188 -5.07 -9.84 12.67
N GLN A 189 -3.98 -10.33 12.10
CA GLN A 189 -3.08 -9.58 11.21
C GLN A 189 -3.83 -8.71 10.18
N PHE A 190 -4.88 -9.22 9.52
CA PHE A 190 -5.63 -8.44 8.51
C PHE A 190 -6.92 -7.79 9.01
N SER A 191 -7.36 -8.09 10.23
CA SER A 191 -8.63 -7.58 10.78
C SER A 191 -8.44 -6.57 11.92
N HIS A 192 -7.23 -6.46 12.45
CA HIS A 192 -6.90 -5.57 13.56
C HIS A 192 -5.66 -4.74 13.24
N PHE A 193 -5.76 -3.43 13.44
CA PHE A 193 -4.71 -2.46 13.17
C PHE A 193 -4.22 -1.82 14.47
N ASP A 194 -3.60 -2.63 15.32
CA ASP A 194 -2.96 -2.18 16.56
C ASP A 194 -1.98 -3.25 17.08
N TYR A 195 -1.08 -2.87 17.97
CA TYR A 195 -0.44 -3.83 18.88
C TYR A 195 -1.31 -4.00 20.14
N SER A 196 -1.05 -5.04 20.95
CA SER A 196 -1.83 -5.21 22.17
C SER A 196 -1.50 -4.14 23.22
N ASP A 197 -2.54 -3.51 23.75
CA ASP A 197 -2.48 -2.56 24.88
C ASP A 197 -2.59 -3.23 26.25
N GLU A 198 -3.10 -4.45 26.28
CA GLU A 198 -3.42 -5.19 27.49
C GLU A 198 -2.75 -6.55 27.49
N GLU A 199 -2.53 -7.08 28.69
CA GLU A 199 -2.05 -8.43 28.86
C GLU A 199 -3.10 -9.46 28.39
N ALA A 200 -2.70 -10.36 27.50
CA ALA A 200 -3.55 -11.43 27.02
C ALA A 200 -3.37 -12.70 27.86
N VAL A 201 -4.47 -13.23 28.38
CA VAL A 201 -4.48 -14.47 29.19
C VAL A 201 -5.34 -15.53 28.52
N SER A 202 -4.94 -16.80 28.59
CA SER A 202 -5.74 -17.94 28.13
C SER A 202 -7.10 -18.04 28.85
N GLY A 203 -8.08 -18.64 28.16
CA GLY A 203 -9.41 -18.90 28.71
C GLY A 203 -10.53 -18.18 27.96
N GLY A 204 -11.76 -18.29 28.45
CA GLY A 204 -12.94 -17.72 27.80
C GLY A 204 -13.37 -18.48 26.53
N PRO A 205 -14.45 -18.01 25.87
CA PRO A 205 -14.89 -18.59 24.60
C PRO A 205 -13.86 -18.30 23.49
N LEU A 206 -13.62 -19.28 22.62
CA LEU A 206 -12.74 -19.08 21.47
C LEU A 206 -13.35 -18.04 20.51
N PRO A 207 -12.52 -17.13 19.97
CA PRO A 207 -12.96 -16.16 18.98
C PRO A 207 -13.31 -16.84 17.66
N GLN A 208 -14.14 -16.19 16.85
CA GLN A 208 -14.63 -16.77 15.59
C GLN A 208 -13.49 -17.05 14.59
N GLU A 209 -12.40 -16.30 14.70
CA GLU A 209 -11.16 -16.47 13.95
C GLU A 209 -10.56 -17.87 14.11
N CYS A 210 -10.75 -18.52 15.27
CA CYS A 210 -10.31 -19.89 15.51
C CYS A 210 -11.12 -20.95 14.75
N ASN A 211 -12.30 -20.60 14.24
CA ASN A 211 -13.15 -21.51 13.47
C ASN A 211 -12.80 -21.52 11.97
N ARG A 212 -11.80 -20.75 11.54
CA ARG A 212 -11.38 -20.65 10.14
C ARG A 212 -10.62 -21.92 9.72
N PRO A 213 -10.87 -22.46 8.51
CA PRO A 213 -10.12 -23.61 8.00
C PRO A 213 -8.61 -23.33 7.96
N GLY A 214 -7.80 -24.27 8.47
CA GLY A 214 -6.34 -24.16 8.49
C GLY A 214 -5.76 -23.38 9.67
N VAL A 215 -6.61 -22.83 10.54
CA VAL A 215 -6.18 -22.17 11.78
C VAL A 215 -6.18 -23.19 12.93
N ASN A 216 -5.05 -23.28 13.64
CA ASN A 216 -4.90 -24.13 14.82
C ASN A 216 -4.62 -23.26 16.04
N CYS A 217 -5.68 -22.77 16.66
CA CYS A 217 -5.57 -21.95 17.87
C CYS A 217 -4.94 -22.73 19.03
N TYR A 218 -4.04 -22.07 19.75
CA TYR A 218 -3.44 -22.64 20.95
C TYR A 218 -4.49 -22.78 22.05
N THR A 219 -4.53 -23.96 22.70
CA THR A 219 -5.51 -24.32 23.72
C THR A 219 -4.92 -24.43 25.14
N GLY A 220 -3.61 -24.27 25.27
CA GLY A 220 -2.94 -24.31 26.57
C GLY A 220 -2.99 -22.97 27.30
N ASP A 221 -2.40 -22.96 28.49
CA ASP A 221 -2.33 -21.75 29.31
C ASP A 221 -1.26 -20.78 28.79
N TYR A 222 -1.57 -19.49 28.81
CA TYR A 222 -0.63 -18.43 28.47
C TYR A 222 -0.97 -17.12 29.15
N ARG A 223 0.07 -16.29 29.26
CA ARG A 223 0.00 -14.89 29.67
C ARG A 223 1.01 -14.13 28.82
N VAL A 224 0.53 -13.26 27.94
CA VAL A 224 1.34 -12.45 27.04
C VAL A 224 1.23 -10.99 27.49
N PRO A 225 2.31 -10.36 27.99
CA PRO A 225 2.30 -8.94 28.34
C PRO A 225 1.93 -8.06 27.13
N ALA A 226 1.36 -6.89 27.41
CA ALA A 226 1.03 -5.89 26.39
C ALA A 226 2.25 -5.54 25.52
N ASP A 227 2.05 -5.41 24.21
CA ASP A 227 3.11 -5.15 23.26
C ASP A 227 3.67 -3.73 23.39
N TRP A 228 2.80 -2.72 23.50
CA TRP A 228 3.19 -1.31 23.53
C TRP A 228 4.16 -1.01 24.68
N ASP A 229 3.92 -1.59 25.86
CA ASP A 229 4.80 -1.48 27.03
C ASP A 229 6.14 -2.21 26.85
N ASN A 230 6.20 -3.15 25.90
CA ASN A 230 7.30 -4.10 25.78
C ASN A 230 8.07 -4.04 24.46
N LEU A 231 7.88 -2.99 23.66
CA LEU A 231 8.69 -2.70 22.48
C LEU A 231 10.20 -2.59 22.82
N ILE A 232 11.02 -2.97 21.85
CA ILE A 232 12.48 -2.88 21.87
C ILE A 232 12.91 -1.91 20.77
N ILE A 233 13.10 -0.65 21.16
CA ILE A 233 13.45 0.43 20.22
C ILE A 233 14.92 0.36 19.80
N ASN A 234 15.81 0.07 20.75
CA ASN A 234 17.24 -0.01 20.49
C ASN A 234 17.58 -1.37 19.90
N THR A 235 18.35 -1.38 18.82
CA THR A 235 18.79 -2.60 18.16
C THR A 235 20.29 -2.71 18.24
N GLY A 236 20.85 -3.74 17.60
CA GLY A 236 22.28 -3.80 17.34
C GLY A 236 22.79 -2.51 16.70
N HIS A 237 22.01 -1.86 15.82
CA HIS A 237 22.40 -0.68 15.05
C HIS A 237 21.92 0.65 15.66
N ILE A 238 20.67 0.71 16.12
CA ILE A 238 20.04 1.95 16.61
C ILE A 238 20.61 2.34 17.96
N GLY A 239 21.00 3.61 18.08
CA GLY A 239 21.64 4.14 19.29
C GLY A 239 23.14 3.82 19.41
N ARG A 240 23.76 3.20 18.38
CA ARG A 240 25.23 3.12 18.32
C ARG A 240 25.83 4.52 18.29
N PRO A 241 26.96 4.76 18.99
CA PRO A 241 27.71 6.01 18.88
C PRO A 241 28.43 6.04 17.53
N VAL A 242 27.67 6.23 16.46
CA VAL A 242 28.20 6.80 15.22
C VAL A 242 28.47 8.27 15.55
N GLY A 243 29.70 8.76 15.39
CA GLY A 243 29.98 10.19 15.60
C GLY A 243 28.93 11.03 14.87
N ALA A 244 28.43 12.10 15.51
CA ALA A 244 27.30 12.94 15.06
C ALA A 244 26.61 12.46 13.76
N ALA A 245 25.67 11.50 13.87
CA ALA A 245 24.75 11.22 12.77
C ALA A 245 23.66 12.30 12.78
N GLY A 246 23.96 13.38 12.08
CA GLY A 246 23.16 14.59 12.02
C GLY A 246 24.07 15.66 11.44
N VAL A 247 23.60 16.31 10.37
CA VAL A 247 24.29 17.40 9.68
C VAL A 247 25.01 18.31 10.68
N ASP A 248 26.27 18.67 10.39
CA ASP A 248 26.92 19.87 10.96
C ASP A 248 25.86 20.96 11.07
N GLY A 249 25.77 21.68 12.19
CA GLY A 249 24.70 22.64 12.56
C GLY A 249 24.45 23.78 11.55
N LYS A 250 24.15 23.42 10.32
CA LYS A 250 23.78 24.24 9.19
C LYS A 250 22.32 24.58 9.40
N ALA A 251 22.02 25.87 9.25
CA ALA A 251 20.63 26.31 9.22
C ALA A 251 19.85 25.51 8.16
N VAL A 252 18.63 25.14 8.51
CA VAL A 252 17.68 24.52 7.58
C VAL A 252 17.54 25.45 6.37
N ASP A 253 17.76 24.92 5.17
CA ASP A 253 17.49 25.66 3.95
C ASP A 253 15.97 25.79 3.78
N ALA A 254 15.43 26.94 4.21
CA ALA A 254 14.00 27.21 4.15
C ALA A 254 13.44 27.17 2.72
N LYS A 255 14.25 27.52 1.71
CA LYS A 255 13.81 27.49 0.31
C LYS A 255 13.74 26.04 -0.19
N ALA A 256 14.73 25.22 0.14
CA ALA A 256 14.69 23.80 -0.17
C ALA A 256 13.50 23.12 0.52
N LEU A 257 13.26 23.43 1.80
CA LEU A 257 12.11 22.90 2.55
C LEU A 257 10.78 23.28 1.91
N GLN A 258 10.58 24.55 1.54
CA GLN A 258 9.35 25.00 0.86
C GLN A 258 9.13 24.29 -0.48
N ALA A 259 10.20 24.03 -1.24
CA ALA A 259 10.11 23.30 -2.50
C ALA A 259 9.68 21.85 -2.28
N VAL A 260 10.23 21.17 -1.27
CA VAL A 260 9.84 19.80 -0.89
C VAL A 260 8.38 19.74 -0.43
N GLU A 261 7.94 20.68 0.41
CA GLU A 261 6.55 20.73 0.87
C GLU A 261 5.56 21.02 -0.27
N ALA A 262 5.91 21.92 -1.19
CA ALA A 262 5.10 22.19 -2.37
C ALA A 262 5.00 20.95 -3.27
N ARG A 263 6.12 20.24 -3.47
CA ARG A 263 6.16 19.00 -4.25
C ARG A 263 5.30 17.91 -3.61
N ALA A 264 5.37 17.71 -2.30
CA ALA A 264 4.55 16.76 -1.56
C ALA A 264 3.04 17.05 -1.71
N LYS A 265 2.64 18.33 -1.65
CA LYS A 265 1.23 18.72 -1.89
C LYS A 265 0.76 18.40 -3.30
N GLN A 266 1.60 18.62 -4.31
CA GLN A 266 1.29 18.26 -5.68
C GLN A 266 1.18 16.74 -5.83
N PHE A 267 2.08 15.98 -5.19
CA PHE A 267 2.06 14.52 -5.19
C PHE A 267 0.76 13.99 -4.58
N ALA A 268 0.38 14.48 -3.40
CA ALA A 268 -0.88 14.09 -2.74
C ALA A 268 -2.11 14.39 -3.60
N ALA A 269 -2.10 15.52 -4.32
CA ALA A 269 -3.19 15.85 -5.24
C ALA A 269 -3.28 14.88 -6.44
N ALA A 270 -2.14 14.40 -6.95
CA ALA A 270 -2.11 13.40 -8.02
C ALA A 270 -2.44 12.00 -7.52
N GLU A 271 -1.98 11.61 -6.32
CA GLU A 271 -2.34 10.34 -5.70
C GLU A 271 -3.85 10.21 -5.52
N ALA A 272 -4.54 11.29 -5.14
CA ALA A 272 -6.00 11.33 -5.06
C ALA A 272 -6.70 11.12 -6.42
N GLN A 273 -5.98 11.20 -7.53
CA GLN A 273 -6.46 10.96 -8.89
C GLN A 273 -6.00 9.61 -9.47
N ASN A 274 -5.34 8.76 -8.67
CA ASN A 274 -4.91 7.44 -9.11
C ASN A 274 -6.07 6.62 -9.68
N GLY A 275 -5.84 6.01 -10.85
CA GLY A 275 -6.84 5.19 -11.55
C GLY A 275 -7.95 5.99 -12.26
N THR A 276 -7.88 7.32 -12.28
CA THR A 276 -8.76 8.19 -13.10
C THR A 276 -8.10 8.57 -14.41
N ALA A 277 -8.87 9.06 -15.38
CA ALA A 277 -8.32 9.55 -16.65
C ALA A 277 -8.92 10.91 -17.02
N GLU A 278 -8.08 11.79 -17.59
CA GLU A 278 -8.50 13.02 -18.25
C GLU A 278 -8.57 12.76 -19.75
N VAL A 279 -9.72 13.01 -20.39
CA VAL A 279 -9.91 12.83 -21.83
C VAL A 279 -10.36 14.13 -22.48
N ALA A 280 -9.68 14.53 -23.55
CA ALA A 280 -10.10 15.60 -24.44
C ALA A 280 -10.28 15.07 -25.87
N LEU A 281 -11.33 15.53 -26.55
CA LEU A 281 -11.63 15.17 -27.93
C LEU A 281 -11.42 16.36 -28.85
N ASP A 282 -10.66 16.15 -29.92
CA ASP A 282 -10.53 17.06 -31.06
C ASP A 282 -10.98 16.35 -32.33
N ALA A 283 -11.76 17.03 -33.16
CA ALA A 283 -12.22 16.52 -34.43
C ALA A 283 -11.96 17.55 -35.53
N LYS A 284 -11.13 17.16 -36.51
CA LYS A 284 -10.92 17.96 -37.72
C LYS A 284 -12.15 17.80 -38.62
N LYS A 285 -12.54 18.89 -39.30
CA LYS A 285 -13.66 19.00 -40.25
C LYS A 285 -14.10 17.67 -40.86
N LEU A 286 -15.08 17.02 -40.22
CA LEU A 286 -15.64 15.76 -40.68
C LEU A 286 -16.68 16.03 -41.78
N GLN A 287 -16.73 15.19 -42.80
CA GLN A 287 -17.70 15.30 -43.90
C GLN A 287 -18.58 14.06 -43.96
N ALA A 288 -19.88 14.26 -44.16
CA ALA A 288 -20.85 13.18 -44.25
C ALA A 288 -20.44 12.13 -45.31
N GLY A 289 -20.47 10.86 -44.93
CA GLY A 289 -20.19 9.72 -45.79
C GLY A 289 -18.72 9.55 -46.20
N LYS A 290 -17.80 10.40 -45.71
CA LYS A 290 -16.36 10.28 -45.99
C LYS A 290 -15.60 9.74 -44.78
N LYS A 291 -14.48 9.06 -45.04
CA LYS A 291 -13.55 8.66 -43.98
C LYS A 291 -12.96 9.91 -43.34
N GLY A 292 -13.00 9.97 -42.02
CA GLY A 292 -12.39 11.00 -41.18
C GLY A 292 -11.75 10.39 -39.95
N GLU A 293 -11.28 11.26 -39.05
CA GLU A 293 -10.59 10.87 -37.84
C GLU A 293 -11.00 11.81 -36.70
N VAL A 294 -11.27 11.21 -35.54
CA VAL A 294 -11.39 11.91 -34.26
C VAL A 294 -10.13 11.62 -33.45
N THR A 295 -9.59 12.64 -32.81
CA THR A 295 -8.38 12.56 -32.00
C THR A 295 -8.75 12.68 -30.53
N LEU A 296 -8.41 11.65 -29.75
CA LEU A 296 -8.52 11.68 -28.29
C LEU A 296 -7.16 11.94 -27.68
N ARG A 297 -7.08 12.86 -26.74
CA ARG A 297 -5.94 13.05 -25.83
C ARG A 297 -6.33 12.44 -24.49
N VAL A 298 -5.67 11.36 -24.11
CA VAL A 298 -5.93 10.64 -22.86
C VAL A 298 -4.73 10.81 -21.95
N LYS A 299 -4.96 11.31 -20.74
CA LYS A 299 -3.92 11.61 -19.75
C LYS A 299 -4.22 10.94 -18.42
N ASN A 300 -3.17 10.44 -17.78
CA ASN A 300 -3.15 9.95 -16.42
C ASN A 300 -2.78 11.10 -15.45
N PRO A 301 -3.74 11.66 -14.70
CA PRO A 301 -3.47 12.63 -13.64
C PRO A 301 -2.92 11.98 -12.36
N GLY A 302 -2.98 10.65 -12.25
CA GLY A 302 -2.53 9.87 -11.10
C GLY A 302 -1.03 10.02 -10.82
N ALA A 303 -0.63 9.82 -9.57
CA ALA A 303 0.78 9.77 -9.18
C ALA A 303 1.47 8.48 -9.67
N ASP A 304 0.73 7.37 -9.75
CA ASP A 304 1.23 6.09 -10.23
C ASP A 304 0.88 5.86 -11.69
N LEU A 305 1.67 5.02 -12.37
CA LEU A 305 1.30 4.52 -13.69
C LEU A 305 0.06 3.63 -13.63
N ASP A 306 -0.66 3.54 -14.73
CA ASP A 306 -1.78 2.60 -14.86
C ASP A 306 -1.98 2.17 -16.32
N ARG A 307 -2.70 1.07 -16.51
CA ARG A 307 -3.21 0.61 -17.79
C ARG A 307 -4.61 1.18 -18.00
N TYR A 308 -4.88 1.64 -19.22
CA TYR A 308 -6.17 2.20 -19.62
C TYR A 308 -6.69 1.48 -20.86
N ASP A 309 -7.85 0.85 -20.72
CA ASP A 309 -8.64 0.30 -21.83
C ASP A 309 -9.60 1.39 -22.32
N ILE A 310 -9.41 1.84 -23.56
CA ILE A 310 -10.14 2.92 -24.19
C ILE A 310 -11.16 2.32 -25.16
N GLN A 311 -12.44 2.58 -24.91
CA GLN A 311 -13.55 2.22 -25.78
C GLN A 311 -14.18 3.49 -26.34
N VAL A 312 -14.35 3.52 -27.66
CA VAL A 312 -15.02 4.62 -28.36
C VAL A 312 -16.14 4.05 -29.21
N VAL A 313 -17.37 4.46 -28.94
CA VAL A 313 -18.56 4.02 -29.68
C VAL A 313 -19.10 5.20 -30.48
N THR A 314 -19.34 4.96 -31.77
CA THR A 314 -19.96 5.89 -32.70
C THR A 314 -21.19 5.22 -33.32
N PRO A 315 -22.10 5.96 -33.99
CA PRO A 315 -23.26 5.36 -34.63
C PRO A 315 -22.95 4.25 -35.64
N ASN A 316 -21.74 4.26 -36.21
CA ASN A 316 -21.34 3.38 -37.31
C ASN A 316 -20.26 2.36 -36.94
N GLY A 317 -19.89 2.26 -35.66
CA GLY A 317 -18.92 1.28 -35.19
C GLY A 317 -18.30 1.59 -33.83
N ALA A 318 -17.57 0.60 -33.30
CA ALA A 318 -16.81 0.73 -32.07
C ALA A 318 -15.30 0.60 -32.36
N PHE A 319 -14.51 1.32 -31.58
CA PHE A 319 -13.05 1.29 -31.57
C PHE A 319 -12.57 0.95 -30.16
N HIS A 320 -11.49 0.18 -30.09
CA HIS A 320 -10.88 -0.25 -28.84
C HIS A 320 -9.37 -0.10 -28.95
N ASP A 321 -8.76 0.42 -27.89
CA ASP A 321 -7.30 0.49 -27.73
C ASP A 321 -6.92 0.29 -26.27
N ALA A 322 -5.68 -0.11 -26.01
CA ALA A 322 -5.16 -0.31 -24.66
C ALA A 322 -3.77 0.33 -24.54
N VAL A 323 -3.61 1.19 -23.55
CA VAL A 323 -2.37 1.95 -23.35
C VAL A 323 -1.92 1.85 -21.89
N VAL A 324 -0.62 1.96 -21.64
CA VAL A 324 -0.08 2.15 -20.30
C VAL A 324 0.51 3.55 -20.26
N LEU A 325 0.10 4.34 -19.27
CA LEU A 325 0.54 5.73 -19.10
C LEU A 325 1.32 5.85 -17.80
N GLY A 326 2.43 6.58 -17.84
CA GLY A 326 3.21 6.91 -16.65
C GLY A 326 2.39 7.70 -15.62
N GLY A 327 2.88 7.74 -14.39
CA GLY A 327 2.34 8.66 -13.37
C GLY A 327 2.79 10.09 -13.62
N ALA A 328 2.04 11.07 -13.11
CA ALA A 328 2.30 12.51 -13.30
C ALA A 328 3.64 13.01 -12.72
N PHE A 329 4.33 12.16 -11.95
CA PHE A 329 5.60 12.45 -11.27
C PHE A 329 6.72 11.53 -11.75
N GLY A 330 6.41 10.55 -12.61
CA GLY A 330 7.36 9.60 -13.17
C GLY A 330 8.15 10.17 -14.35
N GLN A 331 9.09 9.38 -14.86
CA GLN A 331 9.90 9.75 -16.03
C GLN A 331 9.19 9.48 -17.36
N ALA A 332 8.18 8.60 -17.35
CA ALA A 332 7.44 8.21 -18.54
C ALA A 332 6.31 9.17 -18.88
N ASP A 333 5.95 9.24 -20.17
CA ASP A 333 4.82 10.03 -20.62
C ASP A 333 3.52 9.55 -19.95
N ASN A 334 2.82 10.50 -19.32
CA ASN A 334 1.53 10.26 -18.68
C ASN A 334 0.36 10.59 -19.61
N GLU A 335 0.60 10.73 -20.91
CA GLU A 335 -0.41 11.15 -21.88
C GLU A 335 -0.18 10.50 -23.26
N VAL A 336 -1.27 10.18 -23.95
CA VAL A 336 -1.24 9.66 -25.32
C VAL A 336 -2.29 10.32 -26.19
N THR A 337 -1.99 10.38 -27.49
CA THR A 337 -2.95 10.76 -28.53
C THR A 337 -3.43 9.51 -29.27
N VAL A 338 -4.74 9.23 -29.21
CA VAL A 338 -5.39 8.10 -29.87
C VAL A 338 -6.21 8.60 -31.06
N LYS A 339 -5.99 7.98 -32.22
CA LYS A 339 -6.66 8.34 -33.48
C LYS A 339 -7.76 7.34 -33.79
N VAL A 340 -8.99 7.80 -33.76
CA VAL A 340 -10.18 6.98 -33.96
C VAL A 340 -10.69 7.19 -35.39
N PRO A 341 -10.59 6.19 -36.27
CA PRO A 341 -11.14 6.29 -37.62
C PRO A 341 -12.67 6.29 -37.55
N VAL A 342 -13.29 7.23 -38.27
CA VAL A 342 -14.75 7.40 -38.29
C VAL A 342 -15.27 7.56 -39.72
N VAL A 343 -16.53 7.19 -39.94
CA VAL A 343 -17.28 7.52 -41.15
C VAL A 343 -18.59 8.16 -40.70
N PRO A 344 -18.70 9.49 -40.71
CA PRO A 344 -19.91 10.17 -40.24
C PRO A 344 -21.11 9.89 -41.14
N GLY A 345 -22.31 9.81 -40.54
CA GLY A 345 -23.56 9.76 -41.27
C GLY A 345 -23.96 11.11 -41.86
N ASN A 346 -25.23 11.24 -42.27
CA ASN A 346 -25.79 12.48 -42.81
C ASN A 346 -26.28 13.48 -41.74
N ALA A 347 -26.14 13.15 -40.46
CA ALA A 347 -26.48 14.05 -39.37
C ALA A 347 -25.42 15.16 -39.27
N ALA A 348 -25.85 16.38 -38.92
CA ALA A 348 -24.94 17.53 -38.73
C ALA A 348 -24.04 17.39 -37.51
N VAL A 349 -24.41 16.52 -36.56
CA VAL A 349 -23.62 16.19 -35.38
C VAL A 349 -23.56 14.68 -35.24
N MET A 350 -22.37 14.15 -35.00
CA MET A 350 -22.10 12.75 -34.70
C MET A 350 -21.80 12.61 -33.20
N PRO A 351 -22.58 11.81 -32.44
CA PRO A 351 -22.24 11.51 -31.06
C PRO A 351 -21.05 10.56 -31.01
N VAL A 352 -20.15 10.79 -30.06
CA VAL A 352 -19.00 9.94 -29.77
C VAL A 352 -19.01 9.61 -28.28
N ASP A 353 -19.34 8.37 -27.95
CA ASP A 353 -19.30 7.86 -26.58
C ASP A 353 -17.90 7.36 -26.28
N VAL A 354 -17.26 7.90 -25.23
CA VAL A 354 -15.92 7.49 -24.82
C VAL A 354 -16.00 6.94 -23.40
N LYS A 355 -15.48 5.72 -23.23
CA LYS A 355 -15.28 5.10 -21.93
C LYS A 355 -13.83 4.67 -21.78
N VAL A 356 -13.23 5.04 -20.66
CA VAL A 356 -11.90 4.59 -20.27
C VAL A 356 -12.02 3.78 -18.98
N THR A 357 -11.45 2.58 -18.97
CA THR A 357 -11.40 1.69 -17.81
C THR A 357 -9.95 1.51 -17.38
N ASN A 358 -9.66 1.58 -16.09
CA ASN A 358 -8.29 1.40 -15.57
C ASN A 358 -7.90 -0.09 -15.43
N GLY A 359 -6.65 -0.36 -15.06
CA GLY A 359 -6.11 -1.71 -14.94
C GLY A 359 -6.77 -2.57 -13.86
N LYS A 360 -7.53 -1.96 -12.95
CA LYS A 360 -8.35 -2.64 -11.93
C LYS A 360 -9.77 -2.95 -12.42
N GLY A 361 -10.13 -2.57 -13.65
CA GLY A 361 -11.47 -2.73 -14.21
C GLY A 361 -12.48 -1.67 -13.78
N ALA A 362 -12.05 -0.61 -13.07
CA ALA A 362 -12.92 0.48 -12.67
C ALA A 362 -13.02 1.54 -13.79
N THR A 363 -14.17 2.20 -13.90
CA THR A 363 -14.37 3.27 -14.90
C THR A 363 -13.57 4.50 -14.48
N ALA A 364 -12.57 4.85 -15.28
CA ALA A 364 -11.66 5.97 -15.06
C ALA A 364 -12.18 7.28 -15.67
N PHE A 365 -12.93 7.17 -16.77
CA PHE A 365 -13.60 8.27 -17.46
C PHE A 365 -14.78 7.73 -18.29
N GLU A 366 -15.89 8.46 -18.35
CA GLU A 366 -17.01 8.16 -19.24
C GLU A 366 -17.74 9.45 -19.60
N ASP A 367 -17.82 9.77 -20.89
CA ASP A 367 -18.55 10.95 -21.39
C ASP A 367 -19.02 10.75 -22.84
N ARG A 368 -19.98 11.56 -23.28
CA ARG A 368 -20.49 11.66 -24.64
C ARG A 368 -20.12 13.01 -25.24
N PHE A 369 -19.43 12.99 -26.37
CA PHE A 369 -19.02 14.20 -27.08
C PHE A 369 -19.89 14.47 -28.31
N ALA A 370 -20.15 15.76 -28.57
CA ALA A 370 -20.75 16.26 -29.80
C ALA A 370 -19.68 16.61 -30.82
N VAL A 371 -19.69 15.97 -32.00
CA VAL A 371 -18.75 16.25 -33.08
C VAL A 371 -19.48 16.76 -34.32
N ASP A 372 -19.12 17.97 -34.78
CA ASP A 372 -19.72 18.59 -35.95
C ASP A 372 -19.35 17.88 -37.26
N VAL A 373 -20.32 17.76 -38.16
CA VAL A 373 -20.20 17.14 -39.49
C VAL A 373 -20.70 18.11 -40.55
N GLU A 374 -19.86 18.38 -41.55
CA GLU A 374 -20.26 19.15 -42.73
C GLU A 374 -21.22 18.30 -43.57
N THR A 375 -22.49 18.73 -43.65
CA THR A 375 -23.55 18.08 -44.44
C THR A 375 -24.05 18.98 -45.58
N ASN A 376 -24.39 18.38 -46.73
CA ASN A 376 -25.01 19.08 -47.86
C ASN A 376 -26.55 19.21 -47.75
N ALA A 377 -27.17 18.70 -46.69
CA ALA A 377 -28.62 18.68 -46.50
C ALA A 377 -29.06 19.62 -45.36
N LYS A 378 -30.28 20.18 -45.44
CA LYS A 378 -30.91 20.92 -44.33
C LYS A 378 -30.97 19.99 -43.11
N ALA A 379 -30.18 20.31 -42.07
CA ALA A 379 -30.01 19.49 -40.88
C ALA A 379 -31.34 19.19 -40.20
N ALA A 380 -31.61 17.91 -39.92
CA ALA A 380 -32.61 17.51 -38.93
C ALA A 380 -31.92 17.55 -37.54
N PRO A 381 -32.49 18.22 -36.53
CA PRO A 381 -32.01 18.08 -35.16
C PRO A 381 -32.21 16.61 -34.74
N SER A 382 -31.18 15.98 -34.18
CA SER A 382 -31.29 14.61 -33.68
C SER A 382 -31.54 14.62 -32.17
N ASP A 383 -32.51 13.83 -31.72
CA ASP A 383 -32.75 13.56 -30.30
C ASP A 383 -31.60 12.75 -29.64
N ALA A 384 -30.59 12.35 -30.42
CA ALA A 384 -29.46 11.53 -29.98
C ALA A 384 -28.40 12.30 -29.15
N MET A 385 -28.58 13.60 -28.94
CA MET A 385 -27.64 14.49 -28.26
C MET A 385 -27.89 14.66 -26.76
N ALA A 386 -28.87 13.96 -26.19
CA ALA A 386 -29.12 14.02 -24.75
C ALA A 386 -27.86 13.61 -23.96
N GLY A 387 -27.36 14.53 -23.12
CA GLY A 387 -26.19 14.31 -22.26
C GLY A 387 -24.83 14.62 -22.88
N ALA A 388 -24.74 15.15 -24.10
CA ALA A 388 -23.46 15.42 -24.74
C ALA A 388 -22.79 16.74 -24.26
N THR A 389 -21.47 16.73 -24.05
CA THR A 389 -20.67 17.94 -23.81
C THR A 389 -20.21 18.56 -25.14
N ASN A 390 -20.39 19.87 -25.30
CA ASN A 390 -20.00 20.57 -26.54
C ASN A 390 -18.48 20.81 -26.57
N THR A 391 -17.85 20.56 -27.72
CA THR A 391 -16.41 20.69 -27.93
C THR A 391 -15.98 22.16 -28.00
N GLY A 392 -15.36 22.62 -26.92
CA GLY A 392 -14.52 23.82 -26.86
C GLY A 392 -13.68 23.69 -25.60
N ALA A 393 -12.35 23.67 -25.74
CA ALA A 393 -11.39 23.42 -24.66
C ALA A 393 -11.84 24.02 -23.32
N ALA A 394 -12.45 23.22 -22.46
CA ALA A 394 -12.88 23.58 -21.14
C ALA A 394 -12.64 22.37 -20.24
N GLN A 395 -11.95 22.64 -19.15
CA GLN A 395 -11.53 21.68 -18.13
C GLN A 395 -12.71 20.83 -17.67
N ALA A 396 -12.48 19.52 -17.56
CA ALA A 396 -13.46 18.58 -17.03
C ALA A 396 -13.92 19.02 -15.62
N PRO A 397 -15.23 18.90 -15.29
CA PRO A 397 -15.72 19.18 -13.96
C PRO A 397 -15.21 18.12 -12.97
N ARG A 398 -14.73 18.58 -11.81
CA ARG A 398 -14.40 17.74 -10.66
C ARG A 398 -15.64 16.93 -10.23
N PRO A 399 -15.53 15.62 -9.96
CA PRO A 399 -16.60 14.89 -9.31
C PRO A 399 -16.84 15.44 -7.89
N GLU A 400 -18.07 15.83 -7.62
CA GLU A 400 -18.52 16.40 -6.36
C GLU A 400 -19.04 15.29 -5.43
N LYS A 401 -18.18 14.87 -4.49
CA LYS A 401 -18.42 14.19 -3.18
C LYS A 401 -17.04 13.66 -2.72
N GLN A 402 -16.45 14.05 -1.60
CA GLN A 402 -16.96 14.33 -0.26
C GLN A 402 -16.37 15.65 0.26
N ARG A 403 -17.24 16.55 0.74
CA ARG A 403 -16.83 17.77 1.45
C ARG A 403 -17.64 17.86 2.73
N GLU A 404 -17.20 17.10 3.72
CA GLU A 404 -17.57 17.09 5.14
C GLU A 404 -16.72 15.95 5.71
N THR A 405 -15.68 16.12 6.52
CA THR A 405 -15.37 17.09 7.56
C THR A 405 -13.85 17.23 7.71
N SER A 406 -13.30 18.41 7.45
CA SER A 406 -12.01 18.82 8.03
C SER A 406 -12.21 20.19 8.66
N GLN A 407 -12.74 20.19 9.87
CA GLN A 407 -12.68 21.37 10.71
C GLN A 407 -11.23 21.59 11.13
N THR A 408 -10.80 22.82 10.91
CA THR A 408 -9.49 23.37 11.16
C THR A 408 -9.15 23.28 12.66
N LEU A 409 -8.26 22.37 13.04
CA LEU A 409 -7.64 22.40 14.36
C LEU A 409 -6.35 23.22 14.27
N THR A 410 -6.47 24.48 14.67
CA THR A 410 -5.33 25.33 14.97
C THR A 410 -4.71 24.88 16.28
N THR A 411 -3.44 24.52 16.23
CA THR A 411 -2.60 24.16 17.37
C THR A 411 -2.48 25.35 18.32
N LYS A 412 -3.01 25.19 19.54
CA LYS A 412 -2.65 26.03 20.68
C LYS A 412 -1.78 25.20 21.62
N VAL A 413 -0.53 25.61 21.72
CA VAL A 413 0.48 25.08 22.64
C VAL A 413 0.05 25.41 24.07
N GLU A 414 -0.08 24.39 24.93
CA GLU A 414 -0.07 24.58 26.39
C GLU A 414 0.63 23.41 27.09
N GLN A 415 1.54 23.75 27.99
CA GLN A 415 2.45 22.86 28.73
C GLN A 415 1.73 21.98 29.78
N PRO A 416 2.36 20.87 30.22
CA PRO A 416 1.69 19.79 30.92
C PRO A 416 1.48 20.06 32.43
N ALA A 417 0.31 19.68 32.93
CA ALA A 417 0.03 19.57 34.36
C ALA A 417 0.18 18.12 34.84
N LYS A 418 0.79 18.00 36.03
CA LYS A 418 1.22 16.78 36.75
C LYS A 418 0.01 15.97 37.30
N PRO A 419 0.14 14.63 37.51
CA PRO A 419 -1.01 13.74 37.65
C PRO A 419 -1.59 13.66 39.08
N ALA A 420 -2.92 13.47 39.16
CA ALA A 420 -3.64 13.12 40.37
C ALA A 420 -3.89 11.61 40.44
N ALA A 421 -3.79 11.09 41.66
CA ALA A 421 -3.70 9.68 42.01
C ALA A 421 -5.05 8.96 42.15
N GLN A 422 -5.01 7.66 41.88
CA GLN A 422 -5.66 6.53 42.57
C GLN A 422 -7.19 6.58 42.81
N ASP A 423 -7.88 5.53 42.33
CA ASP A 423 -8.44 4.60 43.31
C ASP A 423 -8.59 3.16 42.80
N LYS A 424 -8.26 2.23 43.70
CA LYS A 424 -8.30 0.77 43.58
C LYS A 424 -9.71 0.26 43.88
N GLN A 425 -10.18 -0.74 43.15
CA GLN A 425 -11.10 -1.73 43.70
C GLN A 425 -11.04 -3.06 42.94
N GLU A 426 -10.71 -4.11 43.69
CA GLU A 426 -10.82 -5.54 43.36
C GLU A 426 -11.27 -6.24 44.67
N PRO A 427 -11.72 -7.50 44.68
CA PRO A 427 -12.73 -8.17 43.87
C PRO A 427 -13.81 -8.83 44.77
N ALA A 428 -14.87 -9.40 44.16
CA ALA A 428 -15.72 -10.39 44.83
C ALA A 428 -15.74 -11.72 44.06
N GLU A 429 -15.45 -12.78 44.81
CA GLU A 429 -15.27 -14.18 44.43
C GLU A 429 -16.58 -14.96 44.16
N GLN A 430 -16.45 -15.95 43.26
CA GLN A 430 -16.86 -17.37 43.39
C GLN A 430 -18.20 -17.93 42.84
N LYS A 431 -18.02 -18.79 41.82
CA LYS A 431 -18.32 -20.27 41.75
C LYS A 431 -19.65 -20.80 41.13
N PRO A 432 -19.74 -22.11 40.77
CA PRO A 432 -19.77 -22.55 39.36
C PRO A 432 -20.97 -23.48 39.00
N ALA A 433 -21.17 -23.76 37.71
CA ALA A 433 -21.94 -24.92 37.22
C ALA A 433 -21.51 -25.21 35.76
N ALA A 434 -20.88 -26.33 35.44
CA ALA A 434 -21.39 -27.72 35.31
C ALA A 434 -21.75 -28.05 33.85
N ASP A 435 -21.19 -29.17 33.41
CA ASP A 435 -21.19 -29.82 32.10
C ASP A 435 -22.56 -29.95 31.39
N SER A 436 -22.52 -29.94 30.06
CA SER A 436 -23.23 -30.96 29.27
C SER A 436 -22.69 -31.08 27.85
N GLN A 437 -22.18 -32.27 27.53
CA GLN A 437 -21.92 -32.76 26.18
C GLN A 437 -23.23 -32.97 25.41
N GLY A 438 -23.22 -32.66 24.11
CA GLY A 438 -24.34 -32.95 23.20
C GLY A 438 -23.87 -33.06 21.75
N ASN A 439 -23.77 -34.30 21.27
CA ASN A 439 -23.56 -34.69 19.88
C ASN A 439 -24.57 -34.04 18.92
N ALA A 440 -24.12 -33.54 17.76
CA ALA A 440 -24.94 -33.49 16.55
C ALA A 440 -24.09 -33.58 15.28
N LYS A 441 -24.69 -34.22 14.29
CA LYS A 441 -24.12 -34.85 13.10
C LYS A 441 -24.39 -33.94 11.89
N ALA A 442 -23.38 -33.84 11.01
CA ALA A 442 -23.38 -33.50 9.59
C ALA A 442 -24.55 -32.69 8.97
N GLU A 443 -24.22 -31.52 8.43
CA GLU A 443 -24.84 -30.97 7.21
C GLU A 443 -23.81 -30.12 6.45
N SER A 444 -23.71 -30.36 5.14
CA SER A 444 -22.90 -29.61 4.16
C SER A 444 -23.56 -28.26 3.84
N PRO A 445 -22.75 -27.21 3.56
CA PRO A 445 -22.98 -26.49 2.30
C PRO A 445 -21.75 -25.82 1.65
N ASN A 446 -21.82 -25.76 0.32
CA ASN A 446 -21.54 -24.64 -0.58
C ASN A 446 -20.21 -23.86 -0.51
N ILE A 447 -19.58 -23.85 -1.69
CA ILE A 447 -18.43 -23.09 -2.15
C ILE A 447 -18.74 -21.60 -2.13
N ALA A 448 -17.98 -20.82 -1.35
CA ALA A 448 -17.40 -19.51 -1.72
C ALA A 448 -16.67 -18.91 -0.50
N ALA A 449 -15.52 -19.48 -0.13
CA ALA A 449 -14.53 -18.80 0.70
C ALA A 449 -13.18 -19.04 0.04
N ILE A 450 -12.56 -17.97 -0.47
CA ILE A 450 -11.20 -18.03 -0.99
C ILE A 450 -10.29 -18.25 0.23
N VAL A 451 -9.83 -19.49 0.37
CA VAL A 451 -8.96 -19.95 1.44
C VAL A 451 -7.53 -19.46 1.14
N ILE A 452 -6.97 -18.66 2.04
CA ILE A 452 -5.53 -18.33 2.06
C ILE A 452 -4.87 -19.29 3.05
N PRO A 453 -4.15 -20.34 2.61
CA PRO A 453 -3.26 -21.06 3.49
C PRO A 453 -1.99 -20.23 3.68
N ILE A 454 -1.82 -19.64 4.88
CA ILE A 454 -0.56 -19.04 5.32
C ILE A 454 0.36 -20.22 5.69
N ILE A 455 1.42 -20.41 4.91
CA ILE A 455 2.48 -21.37 5.24
C ILE A 455 3.37 -20.73 6.31
N ALA A 456 3.61 -21.47 7.40
CA ALA A 456 4.43 -21.04 8.53
C ALA A 456 5.80 -20.48 8.08
N ILE A 457 6.14 -19.30 8.57
CA ILE A 457 7.42 -18.61 8.35
C ILE A 457 8.38 -18.98 9.49
N LEU A 458 9.61 -19.34 9.14
CA LEU A 458 10.71 -19.50 10.09
C LEU A 458 11.31 -18.12 10.40
N ALA A 459 11.07 -17.60 11.60
CA ALA A 459 11.86 -16.49 12.16
C ALA A 459 13.30 -16.98 12.41
N ILE A 460 14.28 -16.34 11.78
CA ILE A 460 15.71 -16.65 12.02
C ILE A 460 16.18 -15.86 13.24
N ILE A 461 16.23 -16.51 14.39
CA ILE A 461 16.82 -15.95 15.62
C ILE A 461 18.34 -15.93 15.46
N GLY A 462 18.91 -14.73 15.30
CA GLY A 462 20.36 -14.50 15.26
C GLY A 462 20.99 -14.58 16.65
N GLY A 463 21.34 -15.79 17.10
CA GLY A 463 22.13 -16.02 18.31
C GLY A 463 23.60 -16.32 17.99
N ILE A 464 24.47 -15.32 17.96
CA ILE A 464 25.93 -15.54 18.01
C ILE A 464 26.35 -15.52 19.48
N ALA A 465 26.39 -16.71 20.10
CA ALA A 465 27.16 -16.93 21.32
C ALA A 465 28.48 -17.59 20.94
N GLY A 466 29.58 -16.84 21.06
CA GLY A 466 30.93 -17.34 20.82
C GLY A 466 31.30 -18.45 21.81
N VAL A 467 31.88 -19.53 21.28
CA VAL A 467 32.65 -20.48 22.08
C VAL A 467 34.04 -20.58 21.45
N VAL A 468 34.97 -19.84 22.05
CA VAL A 468 36.40 -20.12 22.00
C VAL A 468 36.65 -21.28 22.97
N GLY A 469 37.25 -22.38 22.52
CA GLY A 469 37.55 -23.50 23.40
C GLY A 469 38.15 -24.73 22.71
N SER A 470 39.41 -24.61 22.32
CA SER A 470 40.49 -25.62 22.27
C SER A 470 40.17 -27.13 22.39
N GLY A 471 40.79 -27.92 21.51
CA GLY A 471 41.58 -29.08 21.97
C GLY A 471 41.30 -30.44 21.34
N MET A 472 42.18 -30.81 20.40
CA MET A 472 42.94 -32.08 20.31
C MET A 472 42.25 -33.47 20.36
N LEU A 473 42.61 -34.25 19.32
CA LEU A 473 43.00 -35.68 19.31
C LEU A 473 41.92 -36.75 19.51
N GLY A 474 41.78 -37.60 18.49
CA GLY A 474 41.03 -38.87 18.52
C GLY A 474 40.61 -39.30 17.13
#